data_AF-A0A662SYS6-F1
#
_entry.id   AF-A0A662SYS6-F1
#
_cell.length_a   1.000
_cell.length_b   1.000
_cell.length_c   1.000
_cell.angle_alpha   90.00
_cell.angle_beta   90.00
_cell.angle_gamma   90.00
#
_symmetry.space_group_name_H-M   'P 1'
#
loop_
_entity.id
_entity.type
_entity.pdbx_description
1 polymer ?
#
loop_
_entity_poly.entity_id
_entity_poly.type
_entity_poly.pdbx_seq_one_letter_code
_entity_poly.pdbx_strand_id
1 'polypeptide(L)'
;MGVAAGGNVYIALAKAVEGWSVGLAEGAVAISPWEFKLEYRDYKEVIRQFGVQEMTRDLVARMKEKNRLFERGLIFAHRGFERILEAEEKGEEYVILTGMMPSGRFHFGHKLIADLMAWYYRRGVKVVIPISDIEAYVIRGVSQSDVERYAVEEYMLNYMALGVDLANRERVMIYSQWANEEVKNLAIKFSAKVTASHLGAMFGFRYKGEGEESDTIGRIFFPFIDAADIMYPQSEEMGGPKPVLVPVGIDQDPYIRLCHDLAPKFSMLKPSSIYVKMMAGLQGPGTKMSSSKPETAIFLSDSPDEARRKLMEAFTGGRATAREQREEGGQPDICVPYMFLLFHFEDDILKRTFEDCTSGSVLCGECKQRIAERLVRFLEEHRRKLKEARERLPRVFEVQEKLGFKPSWL
;
A
#
# COMPACT_ATOMS: atom_id res chain seq x y z
N MET A 1 -50.54 -19.84 13.51
CA MET A 1 -50.18 -18.92 14.61
C MET A 1 -48.76 -19.32 15.04
N GLY A 2 -47.69 -18.71 14.55
CA GLY A 2 -47.06 -17.47 15.08
C GLY A 2 -45.65 -17.85 15.62
N VAL A 3 -44.58 -17.84 14.82
CA VAL A 3 -43.54 -16.79 14.60
C VAL A 3 -42.52 -16.57 15.75
N ALA A 4 -41.24 -16.87 15.43
CA ALA A 4 -39.93 -16.31 15.88
C ALA A 4 -39.54 -16.40 17.39
N ALA A 5 -38.27 -16.39 17.82
CA ALA A 5 -36.98 -16.11 17.20
C ALA A 5 -35.85 -16.83 17.99
N GLY A 6 -34.79 -17.28 17.32
CA GLY A 6 -33.50 -17.59 17.93
C GLY A 6 -32.53 -16.43 17.69
N GLY A 7 -31.83 -15.98 18.73
CA GLY A 7 -30.81 -14.94 18.59
C GLY A 7 -30.19 -14.46 19.91
N ASN A 8 -28.85 -14.47 19.92
CA ASN A 8 -27.93 -13.65 20.70
C ASN A 8 -27.72 -13.88 22.22
N VAL A 9 -26.61 -14.56 22.51
CA VAL A 9 -25.84 -14.47 23.76
C VAL A 9 -24.77 -13.40 23.59
N TYR A 10 -25.05 -12.17 24.02
CA TYR A 10 -24.07 -11.16 24.42
C TYR A 10 -24.81 -10.19 25.36
N ILE A 11 -24.41 -10.14 26.62
CA ILE A 11 -24.52 -9.04 27.62
C ILE A 11 -24.37 -9.69 29.00
N ALA A 12 -23.15 -9.62 29.55
CA ALA A 12 -22.91 -9.72 30.99
C ALA A 12 -21.47 -9.27 31.27
N LEU A 13 -21.28 -8.00 31.62
CA LEU A 13 -20.69 -7.59 32.89
C LEU A 13 -20.61 -6.04 32.94
N ALA A 14 -21.67 -5.44 33.45
CA ALA A 14 -21.63 -4.12 34.06
C ALA A 14 -22.29 -4.28 35.44
N LYS A 15 -21.46 -4.28 36.50
CA LYS A 15 -21.78 -3.89 37.89
C LYS A 15 -20.66 -4.32 38.83
N ALA A 16 -19.71 -3.42 39.08
CA ALA A 16 -19.00 -3.28 40.35
C ALA A 16 -18.25 -1.94 40.32
N VAL A 17 -18.91 -0.88 40.79
CA VAL A 17 -18.26 0.39 41.13
C VAL A 17 -18.79 0.74 42.51
N GLU A 18 -17.92 0.79 43.53
CA GLU A 18 -17.92 1.84 44.54
C GLU A 18 -16.50 1.99 45.09
N GLY A 19 -15.97 3.22 45.01
CA GLY A 19 -14.79 3.66 45.75
C GLY A 19 -13.44 3.49 45.05
N TRP A 20 -13.10 4.44 44.17
CA TRP A 20 -11.90 5.31 44.28
C TRP A 20 -11.75 6.08 42.96
N SER A 21 -11.88 7.39 43.04
CA SER A 21 -11.78 8.33 41.94
C SER A 21 -10.31 8.63 41.62
N VAL A 22 -9.84 8.14 40.48
CA VAL A 22 -8.74 8.75 39.71
C VAL A 22 -9.17 8.73 38.24
N GLY A 23 -9.20 9.90 37.62
CA GLY A 23 -9.84 10.12 36.32
C GLY A 23 -9.35 9.18 35.23
N LEU A 24 -10.25 8.34 34.72
CA LEU A 24 -10.09 7.58 33.50
C LEU A 24 -10.98 8.21 32.42
N ALA A 25 -10.37 8.63 31.32
CA ALA A 25 -11.09 9.00 30.11
C ALA A 25 -11.85 7.78 29.56
N GLU A 26 -13.11 8.00 29.19
CA GLU A 26 -13.98 7.02 28.56
C GLU A 26 -13.40 6.49 27.24
N GLY A 27 -13.45 5.17 27.04
CA GLY A 27 -13.14 4.52 25.77
C GLY A 27 -12.02 3.48 25.84
N ALA A 28 -12.15 2.44 26.67
CA ALA A 28 -11.32 1.25 26.56
C ALA A 28 -11.63 0.52 25.24
N VAL A 29 -10.86 0.84 24.19
CA VAL A 29 -10.84 0.06 22.95
C VAL A 29 -10.11 -1.24 23.26
N ALA A 30 -10.75 -2.37 23.00
CA ALA A 30 -10.14 -3.68 23.19
C ALA A 30 -8.99 -3.85 22.19
N ILE A 31 -7.76 -3.58 22.62
CA ILE A 31 -6.59 -3.69 21.74
C ILE A 31 -6.37 -5.18 21.43
N SER A 32 -6.47 -5.53 20.15
CA SER A 32 -6.22 -6.89 19.66
C SER A 32 -5.50 -6.84 18.31
N PRO A 33 -4.93 -7.95 17.79
CA PRO A 33 -4.37 -7.98 16.44
C PRO A 33 -5.34 -7.54 15.32
N TRP A 34 -6.64 -7.52 15.62
CA TRP A 34 -7.75 -7.17 14.71
C TRP A 34 -8.38 -5.80 15.03
N GLU A 35 -8.07 -5.24 16.20
CA GLU A 35 -8.46 -3.90 16.66
C GLU A 35 -7.21 -3.14 17.09
N PHE A 36 -6.55 -2.53 16.11
CA PHE A 36 -5.22 -1.93 16.25
C PHE A 36 -5.25 -0.42 15.97
N LYS A 37 -4.88 0.38 16.98
CA LYS A 37 -4.64 1.83 16.85
C LYS A 37 -3.17 2.06 16.58
N LEU A 38 -2.79 2.33 15.32
CA LEU A 38 -1.46 2.82 15.02
C LEU A 38 -1.47 4.32 15.41
N GLU A 39 -1.19 4.64 16.68
CA GLU A 39 -1.39 5.96 17.33
C GLU A 39 -0.64 7.15 16.69
N TYR A 40 0.01 6.97 15.54
CA TYR A 40 0.73 8.08 14.89
C TYR A 40 -0.13 8.94 13.94
N ARG A 41 -1.32 8.46 13.57
CA ARG A 41 -2.35 9.25 12.89
C ARG A 41 -3.70 8.82 13.43
N ASP A 42 -4.49 9.76 13.95
CA ASP A 42 -5.90 9.50 14.16
C ASP A 42 -6.53 9.28 12.78
N TYR A 43 -6.68 8.01 12.39
CA TYR A 43 -7.22 7.66 11.09
C TYR A 43 -8.67 8.10 10.93
N LYS A 44 -9.42 8.35 12.02
CA LYS A 44 -10.75 8.97 11.94
C LYS A 44 -10.64 10.42 11.52
N GLU A 45 -9.68 11.14 12.09
CA GLU A 45 -9.38 12.52 11.68
C GLU A 45 -8.85 12.56 10.24
N VAL A 46 -8.01 11.62 9.82
CA VAL A 46 -7.56 11.49 8.42
C VAL A 46 -8.75 11.25 7.49
N ILE A 47 -9.67 10.35 7.84
CA ILE A 47 -10.90 10.09 7.09
C ILE A 47 -11.69 11.39 6.91
N ARG A 48 -11.88 12.14 8.00
CA ARG A 48 -12.61 13.41 8.02
C ARG A 48 -11.94 14.50 7.17
N GLN A 49 -10.62 14.69 7.32
CA GLN A 49 -9.85 15.71 6.61
C GLN A 49 -9.80 15.47 5.10
N PHE A 50 -9.59 14.21 4.69
CA PHE A 50 -9.54 13.86 3.27
C PHE A 50 -10.94 13.63 2.67
N GLY A 51 -11.99 13.52 3.50
CA GLY A 51 -13.34 13.24 3.04
C GLY A 51 -13.45 11.90 2.30
N VAL A 52 -12.70 10.90 2.77
CA VAL A 52 -12.80 9.50 2.31
C VAL A 52 -13.84 8.76 3.16
N GLN A 53 -14.25 7.56 2.74
CA GLN A 53 -15.19 6.73 3.50
C GLN A 53 -14.41 5.72 4.36
N GLU A 54 -14.92 5.39 5.54
CA GLU A 54 -14.33 4.36 6.42
C GLU A 54 -14.50 2.97 5.81
N MET A 55 -13.46 2.13 5.89
CA MET A 55 -13.58 0.72 5.56
C MET A 55 -14.27 -0.04 6.69
N THR A 56 -15.59 -0.18 6.59
CA THR A 56 -16.41 -0.80 7.65
C THR A 56 -16.31 -2.33 7.64
N ARG A 57 -16.63 -2.95 8.79
CA ARG A 57 -16.72 -4.42 8.90
C ARG A 57 -17.76 -5.02 7.96
N ASP A 58 -18.87 -4.33 7.73
CA ASP A 58 -19.93 -4.78 6.82
C ASP A 58 -19.44 -4.83 5.36
N LEU A 59 -18.63 -3.85 4.94
CA LEU A 59 -18.00 -3.89 3.62
C LEU A 59 -17.00 -5.02 3.49
N VAL A 60 -16.15 -5.23 4.50
CA VAL A 60 -15.21 -6.36 4.52
C VAL A 60 -15.95 -7.70 4.51
N ALA A 61 -17.10 -7.80 5.18
CA ALA A 61 -17.92 -9.01 5.22
C ALA A 61 -18.50 -9.39 3.84
N ARG A 62 -18.76 -8.42 2.96
CA ARG A 62 -19.21 -8.65 1.57
C ARG A 62 -18.15 -9.29 0.67
N MET A 63 -16.86 -9.18 1.01
CA MET A 63 -15.79 -9.76 0.20
C MET A 63 -15.89 -11.28 0.13
N LYS A 64 -15.89 -11.84 -1.08
CA LYS A 64 -15.94 -13.31 -1.32
C LYS A 64 -14.72 -14.03 -0.74
N GLU A 65 -13.55 -13.45 -0.95
CA GLU A 65 -12.28 -13.87 -0.36
C GLU A 65 -11.67 -12.66 0.34
N LYS A 66 -11.26 -12.82 1.60
CA LYS A 66 -10.71 -11.72 2.39
C LYS A 66 -9.19 -11.75 2.32
N ASN A 67 -8.60 -10.59 2.08
CA ASN A 67 -7.16 -10.41 2.24
C ASN A 67 -6.87 -9.95 3.68
N ARG A 68 -5.79 -10.45 4.27
CA ARG A 68 -5.35 -10.11 5.64
C ARG A 68 -5.33 -8.62 5.94
N LEU A 69 -5.01 -7.77 4.96
CA LEU A 69 -4.97 -6.31 5.17
C LEU A 69 -6.36 -5.74 5.47
N PHE A 70 -7.43 -6.31 4.92
CA PHE A 70 -8.80 -5.94 5.24
C PHE A 70 -9.21 -6.50 6.60
N GLU A 71 -8.92 -7.78 6.85
CA GLU A 71 -9.30 -8.45 8.12
C GLU A 71 -8.62 -7.83 9.34
N ARG A 72 -7.36 -7.41 9.18
CA ARG A 72 -6.57 -6.73 10.22
C ARG A 72 -6.85 -5.23 10.31
N GLY A 73 -7.81 -4.70 9.55
CA GLY A 73 -8.15 -3.26 9.55
C GLY A 73 -6.99 -2.35 9.13
N LEU A 74 -6.11 -2.85 8.25
CA LEU A 74 -4.99 -2.10 7.68
C LEU A 74 -5.42 -1.33 6.43
N ILE A 75 -6.44 -1.82 5.72
CA ILE A 75 -7.21 -0.98 4.80
C ILE A 75 -8.22 -0.21 5.65
N PHE A 76 -7.96 1.07 5.90
CA PHE A 76 -8.75 1.86 6.87
C PHE A 76 -9.84 2.71 6.21
N ALA A 77 -9.70 3.01 4.93
CA ALA A 77 -10.62 3.88 4.20
C ALA A 77 -10.71 3.49 2.73
N HIS A 78 -11.69 4.06 2.02
CA HIS A 78 -11.86 3.91 0.58
C HIS A 78 -12.56 5.12 -0.07
N ARG A 79 -12.59 5.13 -1.41
CA ARG A 79 -13.58 5.87 -2.21
C ARG A 79 -14.25 4.89 -3.15
N GLY A 80 -15.57 4.71 -3.02
CA GLY A 80 -16.36 3.91 -3.97
C GLY A 80 -15.97 2.43 -4.10
N PHE A 81 -15.44 1.81 -3.04
CA PHE A 81 -15.07 0.39 -3.05
C PHE A 81 -16.29 -0.52 -3.22
N GLU A 82 -17.48 -0.03 -2.86
CA GLU A 82 -18.77 -0.65 -3.10
C GLU A 82 -18.96 -1.01 -4.57
N ARG A 83 -18.48 -0.17 -5.50
CA ARG A 83 -18.54 -0.45 -6.95
C ARG A 83 -17.72 -1.69 -7.32
N ILE A 84 -16.58 -1.90 -6.66
CA ILE A 84 -15.75 -3.09 -6.89
C ILE A 84 -16.44 -4.33 -6.35
N LEU A 85 -17.03 -4.23 -5.15
CA LEU A 85 -17.81 -5.33 -4.57
C LEU A 85 -19.01 -5.69 -5.47
N GLU A 86 -19.73 -4.69 -5.97
CA GLU A 86 -20.85 -4.90 -6.91
C GLU A 86 -20.40 -5.56 -8.21
N ALA A 87 -19.26 -5.13 -8.77
CA ALA A 87 -18.68 -5.78 -9.96
C ALA A 87 -18.30 -7.24 -9.66
N GLU A 88 -17.67 -7.53 -8.52
CA GLU A 88 -17.35 -8.88 -8.08
C GLU A 88 -18.59 -9.75 -7.87
N GLU A 89 -19.65 -9.20 -7.27
CA GLU A 89 -20.93 -9.86 -7.02
C GLU A 89 -21.62 -10.25 -8.33
N LYS A 90 -21.59 -9.35 -9.34
CA LYS A 90 -22.19 -9.57 -10.67
C LYS A 90 -21.30 -10.35 -11.65
N GLY A 91 -20.02 -10.55 -11.32
CA GLY A 91 -19.05 -11.14 -12.23
C GLY A 91 -18.65 -10.22 -13.39
N GLU A 92 -18.77 -8.90 -13.20
CA GLU A 92 -18.33 -7.88 -14.16
C GLU A 92 -16.81 -7.70 -14.10
N GLU A 93 -16.21 -7.35 -15.23
CA GLU A 93 -14.78 -7.04 -15.29
C GLU A 93 -14.47 -5.77 -14.49
N TYR A 94 -13.42 -5.83 -13.68
CA TYR A 94 -12.76 -4.65 -13.14
C TYR A 94 -11.24 -4.87 -13.16
N VAL A 95 -10.50 -3.77 -13.06
CA VAL A 95 -9.03 -3.80 -13.04
C VAL A 95 -8.51 -3.29 -11.71
N ILE A 96 -7.36 -3.81 -11.28
CA ILE A 96 -6.58 -3.22 -10.21
C ILE A 96 -5.31 -2.58 -10.79
N LEU A 97 -5.01 -1.36 -10.36
CA LEU A 97 -3.88 -0.59 -10.87
C LEU A 97 -3.05 -0.02 -9.73
N THR A 98 -1.73 -0.21 -9.81
CA THR A 98 -0.76 0.55 -8.98
C THR A 98 0.47 0.88 -9.80
N GLY A 99 0.98 2.11 -9.64
CA GLY A 99 2.25 2.52 -10.21
C GLY A 99 3.46 1.89 -9.49
N MET A 100 4.55 1.74 -10.24
CA MET A 100 5.88 1.43 -9.74
C MET A 100 6.78 2.64 -10.02
N MET A 101 7.22 3.39 -9.01
CA MET A 101 8.19 4.48 -9.21
C MET A 101 9.62 3.93 -9.04
N PRO A 102 10.38 3.68 -10.12
CA PRO A 102 11.72 3.10 -10.06
C PRO A 102 12.78 4.11 -9.57
N SER A 103 12.72 4.49 -8.29
CA SER A 103 13.62 5.49 -7.69
C SER A 103 14.66 4.92 -6.72
N GLY A 104 14.83 3.60 -6.69
CA GLY A 104 15.80 2.92 -5.82
C GLY A 104 15.38 1.51 -5.42
N ARG A 105 16.05 0.98 -4.39
CA ARG A 105 15.88 -0.40 -3.90
C ARG A 105 14.48 -0.65 -3.36
N PHE A 106 13.94 -1.85 -3.62
CA PHE A 106 12.60 -2.26 -3.23
C PHE A 106 12.56 -2.73 -1.77
N HIS A 107 11.75 -2.08 -0.94
CA HIS A 107 11.64 -2.37 0.50
C HIS A 107 10.26 -2.92 0.89
N PHE A 108 10.14 -3.35 2.15
CA PHE A 108 8.90 -3.92 2.69
C PHE A 108 7.69 -2.98 2.58
N GLY A 109 7.88 -1.66 2.67
CA GLY A 109 6.82 -0.69 2.34
C GLY A 109 6.21 -0.88 0.92
N HIS A 110 7.03 -1.12 -0.11
CA HIS A 110 6.55 -1.41 -1.46
C HIS A 110 5.94 -2.81 -1.58
N LYS A 111 6.53 -3.78 -0.87
CA LYS A 111 6.03 -5.17 -0.82
C LYS A 111 4.57 -5.23 -0.38
N LEU A 112 4.13 -4.35 0.52
CA LEU A 112 2.75 -4.31 0.99
C LEU A 112 1.74 -4.21 -0.16
N ILE A 113 1.98 -3.28 -1.09
CA ILE A 113 1.13 -3.10 -2.26
C ILE A 113 1.34 -4.25 -3.24
N ALA A 114 2.58 -4.68 -3.48
CA ALA A 114 2.86 -5.79 -4.39
C ALA A 114 2.20 -7.11 -3.96
N ASP A 115 2.15 -7.42 -2.66
CA ASP A 115 1.42 -8.57 -2.11
C ASP A 115 -0.08 -8.47 -2.39
N LEU A 116 -0.65 -7.26 -2.30
CA LEU A 116 -2.05 -7.01 -2.59
C LEU A 116 -2.34 -7.18 -4.09
N MET A 117 -1.47 -6.66 -4.96
CA MET A 117 -1.54 -6.88 -6.41
C MET A 117 -1.47 -8.38 -6.75
N ALA A 118 -0.54 -9.11 -6.13
CA ALA A 118 -0.41 -10.55 -6.31
C ALA A 118 -1.64 -11.33 -5.80
N TRP A 119 -2.28 -10.84 -4.74
CA TRP A 119 -3.51 -11.43 -4.24
C TRP A 119 -4.68 -11.27 -5.22
N TYR A 120 -4.92 -10.05 -5.74
CA TYR A 120 -5.92 -9.83 -6.80
C TYR A 120 -5.55 -10.60 -8.09
N TYR A 121 -4.27 -10.68 -8.44
CA TYR A 121 -3.79 -11.51 -9.54
C TYR A 121 -4.12 -13.00 -9.34
N ARG A 122 -4.02 -13.58 -8.15
CA ARG A 122 -4.42 -14.99 -7.97
C ARG A 122 -5.93 -15.21 -8.11
N ARG A 123 -6.74 -14.17 -7.90
CA ARG A 123 -8.21 -14.20 -7.96
C ARG A 123 -8.81 -14.03 -9.36
N GLY A 124 -7.99 -13.98 -10.41
CA GLY A 124 -8.50 -13.81 -11.78
C GLY A 124 -8.56 -12.34 -12.25
N VAL A 125 -8.35 -11.38 -11.35
CA VAL A 125 -8.49 -9.94 -11.66
C VAL A 125 -7.34 -9.46 -12.55
N LYS A 126 -7.65 -8.58 -13.51
CA LYS A 126 -6.66 -7.98 -14.39
C LYS A 126 -5.85 -6.93 -13.63
N VAL A 127 -4.52 -7.03 -13.73
CA VAL A 127 -3.56 -6.18 -13.04
C VAL A 127 -2.91 -5.23 -14.04
N VAL A 128 -2.91 -3.94 -13.73
CA VAL A 128 -2.23 -2.91 -14.52
C VAL A 128 -1.11 -2.29 -13.67
N ILE A 129 0.06 -2.18 -14.26
CA ILE A 129 1.29 -1.76 -13.59
C ILE A 129 2.01 -0.73 -14.49
N PRO A 130 1.70 0.56 -14.36
CA PRO A 130 2.52 1.61 -14.93
C PRO A 130 3.89 1.64 -14.24
N ILE A 131 4.96 1.66 -15.03
CA ILE A 131 6.31 1.99 -14.59
C ILE A 131 6.40 3.52 -14.64
N SER A 132 6.37 4.14 -13.47
CA SER A 132 6.36 5.59 -13.26
C SER A 132 7.75 6.21 -13.48
N ASP A 133 8.32 5.97 -14.65
CA ASP A 133 9.65 6.42 -15.05
C ASP A 133 9.71 7.93 -15.31
N ILE A 134 8.63 8.53 -15.83
CA ILE A 134 8.50 10.00 -15.87
C ILE A 134 8.51 10.57 -14.45
N GLU A 135 7.81 9.95 -13.49
CA GLU A 135 7.83 10.40 -12.08
C GLU A 135 9.24 10.35 -11.50
N ALA A 136 9.92 9.22 -11.65
CA ALA A 136 11.25 9.02 -11.09
C ALA A 136 12.26 10.05 -11.68
N TYR A 137 12.14 10.37 -12.96
CA TYR A 137 12.97 11.41 -13.58
C TYR A 137 12.58 12.83 -13.10
N VAL A 138 11.31 13.21 -13.25
CA VAL A 138 10.84 14.59 -13.07
C VAL A 138 10.76 14.99 -11.60
N ILE A 139 10.32 14.08 -10.73
CA ILE A 139 10.04 14.36 -9.32
C ILE A 139 11.24 13.98 -8.44
N ARG A 140 11.94 12.90 -8.77
CA ARG A 140 13.04 12.37 -7.94
C ARG A 140 14.44 12.67 -8.51
N GLY A 141 14.53 13.20 -9.73
CA GLY A 141 15.82 13.52 -10.36
C GLY A 141 16.70 12.30 -10.61
N VAL A 142 16.09 11.11 -10.73
CA VAL A 142 16.82 9.87 -10.98
C VAL A 142 17.25 9.85 -12.45
N SER A 143 18.49 9.46 -12.71
CA SER A 143 18.99 9.37 -14.08
C SER A 143 18.18 8.34 -14.87
N GLN A 144 18.04 8.57 -16.18
CA GLN A 144 17.27 7.67 -17.05
C GLN A 144 17.81 6.22 -17.00
N SER A 145 19.14 6.05 -17.00
CA SER A 145 19.77 4.73 -16.88
C SER A 145 19.52 4.06 -15.52
N ASP A 146 19.46 4.84 -14.44
CA ASP A 146 19.14 4.29 -13.11
C ASP A 146 17.67 3.91 -13.01
N VAL A 147 16.77 4.71 -13.58
CA VAL A 147 15.33 4.42 -13.69
C VAL A 147 15.10 3.07 -14.37
N GLU A 148 15.76 2.83 -15.49
CA GLU A 148 15.67 1.57 -16.24
C GLU A 148 16.18 0.39 -15.43
N ARG A 149 17.37 0.53 -14.84
CA ARG A 149 17.95 -0.50 -13.97
C ARG A 149 17.01 -0.83 -12.81
N TYR A 150 16.49 0.16 -12.10
CA TYR A 150 15.58 -0.07 -10.98
C TYR A 150 14.26 -0.69 -11.42
N ALA A 151 13.67 -0.23 -12.53
CA ALA A 151 12.43 -0.79 -13.05
C ALA A 151 12.54 -2.31 -13.25
N VAL A 152 13.64 -2.77 -13.84
CA VAL A 152 13.88 -4.20 -14.07
C VAL A 152 14.30 -4.91 -12.79
N GLU A 153 15.40 -4.48 -12.17
CA GLU A 153 16.08 -5.24 -11.13
C GLU A 153 15.35 -5.21 -9.78
N GLU A 154 14.66 -4.11 -9.49
CA GLU A 154 14.03 -3.86 -8.19
C GLU A 154 12.50 -3.94 -8.26
N TYR A 155 11.85 -3.68 -9.40
CA TYR A 155 10.39 -3.69 -9.45
C TYR A 155 9.83 -4.91 -10.18
N MET A 156 10.16 -5.11 -11.46
CA MET A 156 9.64 -6.23 -12.26
C MET A 156 9.99 -7.58 -11.65
N LEU A 157 11.27 -7.79 -11.31
CA LEU A 157 11.72 -9.05 -10.70
C LEU A 157 11.06 -9.33 -9.35
N ASN A 158 10.90 -8.31 -8.51
CA ASN A 158 10.24 -8.48 -7.21
C ASN A 158 8.75 -8.82 -7.37
N TYR A 159 8.03 -8.20 -8.30
CA TYR A 159 6.63 -8.57 -8.58
C TYR A 159 6.49 -10.01 -9.10
N MET A 160 7.39 -10.42 -10.00
CA MET A 160 7.43 -11.80 -10.48
C MET A 160 7.71 -12.78 -9.34
N ALA A 161 8.68 -12.49 -8.48
CA ALA A 161 9.01 -13.32 -7.32
C ALA A 161 7.89 -13.36 -6.26
N LEU A 162 7.09 -12.30 -6.15
CA LEU A 162 5.90 -12.24 -5.29
C LEU A 162 4.67 -12.92 -5.91
N GLY A 163 4.77 -13.40 -7.15
CA GLY A 163 3.78 -14.26 -7.79
C GLY A 163 2.88 -13.60 -8.83
N VAL A 164 3.27 -12.43 -9.37
CA VAL A 164 2.59 -11.82 -10.53
C VAL A 164 3.30 -12.27 -11.81
N ASP A 165 2.61 -13.02 -12.67
CA ASP A 165 3.19 -13.42 -13.95
C ASP A 165 3.11 -12.26 -14.96
N LEU A 166 4.17 -11.45 -15.02
CA LEU A 166 4.25 -10.31 -15.93
C LEU A 166 4.23 -10.71 -17.42
N ALA A 167 4.47 -11.99 -17.74
CA ALA A 167 4.37 -12.50 -19.12
C ALA A 167 2.93 -12.87 -19.53
N ASN A 168 1.98 -12.87 -18.59
CA ASN A 168 0.58 -13.19 -18.88
C ASN A 168 -0.19 -11.94 -19.36
N ARG A 169 -0.22 -11.72 -20.67
CA ARG A 169 -0.84 -10.55 -21.31
C ARG A 169 -2.35 -10.41 -21.11
N GLU A 170 -3.05 -11.52 -20.96
CA GLU A 170 -4.51 -11.48 -20.79
C GLU A 170 -4.87 -10.88 -19.44
N ARG A 171 -3.97 -11.06 -18.45
CA ARG A 171 -4.22 -10.73 -17.05
C ARG A 171 -3.33 -9.63 -16.49
N VAL A 172 -2.22 -9.31 -17.15
CA VAL A 172 -1.28 -8.28 -16.72
C VAL A 172 -0.99 -7.33 -17.86
N MET A 173 -1.10 -6.04 -17.57
CA MET A 173 -0.60 -4.97 -18.40
C MET A 173 0.50 -4.23 -17.65
N ILE A 174 1.68 -4.14 -18.24
CA ILE A 174 2.80 -3.38 -17.71
C ILE A 174 3.41 -2.55 -18.82
N TYR A 175 3.65 -1.27 -18.53
CA TYR A 175 4.15 -0.30 -19.52
C TYR A 175 4.87 0.83 -18.81
N SER A 176 5.83 1.45 -19.50
CA SER A 176 6.46 2.72 -19.10
C SER A 176 5.60 3.93 -19.47
N GLN A 177 5.59 4.96 -18.60
CA GLN A 177 4.93 6.23 -18.88
C GLN A 177 5.60 6.94 -20.07
N TRP A 178 6.92 6.89 -20.20
CA TRP A 178 7.65 7.49 -21.33
C TRP A 178 7.24 6.88 -22.68
N ALA A 179 7.06 5.56 -22.75
CA ALA A 179 6.81 4.84 -24.01
C ALA A 179 5.32 4.71 -24.33
N ASN A 180 4.43 4.95 -23.36
CA ASN A 180 2.99 4.91 -23.58
C ASN A 180 2.47 6.25 -24.12
N GLU A 181 2.32 6.34 -25.45
CA GLU A 181 1.78 7.53 -26.11
C GLU A 181 0.35 7.85 -25.71
N GLU A 182 -0.49 6.85 -25.47
CA GLU A 182 -1.88 7.06 -25.10
C GLU A 182 -2.02 7.71 -23.72
N VAL A 183 -1.20 7.27 -22.76
CA VAL A 183 -1.13 7.92 -21.44
C VAL A 183 -0.68 9.37 -21.57
N LYS A 184 0.35 9.66 -22.37
CA LYS A 184 0.81 11.04 -22.60
C LYS A 184 -0.24 11.90 -23.31
N ASN A 185 -0.92 11.36 -24.32
CA ASN A 185 -2.00 12.03 -25.03
C ASN A 185 -3.19 12.32 -24.11
N LEU A 186 -3.56 11.36 -23.26
CA LEU A 186 -4.62 11.50 -22.27
C LEU A 186 -4.25 12.55 -21.22
N ALA A 187 -3.00 12.59 -20.76
CA ALA A 187 -2.51 13.62 -19.84
C ALA A 187 -2.60 15.03 -20.44
N ILE A 188 -2.26 15.19 -21.73
CA ILE A 188 -2.43 16.48 -22.43
C ILE A 188 -3.91 16.85 -22.54
N LYS A 189 -4.80 15.89 -22.85
CA LYS A 189 -6.26 16.13 -22.87
C LYS A 189 -6.78 16.55 -21.48
N PHE A 190 -6.30 15.90 -20.42
CA PHE A 190 -6.67 16.20 -19.04
C PHE A 190 -6.19 17.58 -18.59
N SER A 191 -4.96 17.97 -18.95
CA SER A 191 -4.42 19.28 -18.60
C SER A 191 -5.22 20.43 -19.21
N ALA A 192 -5.80 20.24 -20.39
CA ALA A 192 -6.70 21.21 -21.03
C ALA A 192 -8.04 21.43 -20.29
N LYS A 193 -8.36 20.63 -19.26
CA LYS A 193 -9.61 20.69 -18.50
C LYS A 193 -9.45 21.18 -17.06
N VAL A 194 -8.24 21.54 -16.64
CA VAL A 194 -7.91 21.91 -15.27
C VAL A 194 -7.10 23.20 -15.26
N THR A 195 -7.52 24.18 -14.45
CA THR A 195 -6.79 25.44 -14.33
C THR A 195 -5.57 25.27 -13.43
N ALA A 196 -4.54 26.09 -13.64
CA ALA A 196 -3.35 26.11 -12.78
C ALA A 196 -3.70 26.41 -11.31
N SER A 197 -4.69 27.27 -11.05
CA SER A 197 -5.13 27.58 -9.68
C SER A 197 -5.77 26.39 -8.98
N HIS A 198 -6.62 25.62 -9.68
CA HIS A 198 -7.22 24.40 -9.14
C HIS A 198 -6.16 23.36 -8.81
N LEU A 199 -5.23 23.14 -9.75
CA LEU A 199 -4.13 22.20 -9.56
C LEU A 199 -3.20 22.62 -8.42
N GLY A 200 -2.85 23.91 -8.35
CA GLY A 200 -2.05 24.48 -7.26
C GLY A 200 -2.71 24.32 -5.89
N ALA A 201 -4.03 24.50 -5.79
CA ALA A 201 -4.77 24.29 -4.55
C ALA A 201 -4.79 22.82 -4.09
N MET A 202 -4.74 21.86 -5.02
CA MET A 202 -4.74 20.44 -4.70
C MET A 202 -3.36 19.91 -4.30
N PHE A 203 -2.30 20.34 -5.00
CA PHE A 203 -0.95 19.77 -4.87
C PHE A 203 0.03 20.69 -4.12
N GLY A 204 -0.34 21.95 -3.85
CA GLY A 204 0.47 22.87 -3.07
C GLY A 204 1.74 23.33 -3.78
N PHE A 205 1.68 23.60 -5.09
CA PHE A 205 2.85 24.02 -5.86
C PHE A 205 3.41 25.36 -5.41
N ARG A 206 4.74 25.47 -5.44
CA ARG A 206 5.46 26.68 -5.09
C ARG A 206 5.72 27.53 -6.33
N TYR A 207 5.11 28.71 -6.34
CA TYR A 207 5.37 29.77 -7.30
C TYR A 207 6.14 30.86 -6.55
N LYS A 208 7.42 31.05 -6.90
CA LYS A 208 8.41 31.99 -6.34
C LYS A 208 7.95 32.90 -5.19
N GLY A 209 8.49 32.67 -3.99
CA GLY A 209 8.60 33.67 -2.90
C GLY A 209 10.06 34.13 -2.74
N GLU A 210 10.32 35.17 -1.95
CA GLU A 210 11.70 35.60 -1.65
C GLU A 210 12.48 34.46 -0.99
N GLY A 211 13.57 34.00 -1.63
CA GLY A 211 14.48 32.98 -1.10
C GLY A 211 14.12 31.52 -1.41
N GLU A 212 13.02 31.22 -2.10
CA GLU A 212 12.63 29.84 -2.45
C GLU A 212 12.66 29.55 -3.97
N GLU A 213 13.16 28.37 -4.34
CA GLU A 213 13.09 27.87 -5.71
C GLU A 213 11.65 27.47 -6.09
N SER A 214 11.22 27.88 -7.28
CA SER A 214 9.92 27.52 -7.82
C SER A 214 9.89 26.08 -8.30
N ASP A 215 8.72 25.43 -8.25
CA ASP A 215 8.55 24.11 -8.83
C ASP A 215 8.70 24.15 -10.36
N THR A 216 9.29 23.11 -10.94
CA THR A 216 9.48 22.99 -12.39
C THR A 216 8.14 22.74 -13.10
N ILE A 217 8.04 23.10 -14.39
CA ILE A 217 6.86 22.79 -15.19
C ILE A 217 6.60 21.28 -15.24
N GLY A 218 7.65 20.46 -15.28
CA GLY A 218 7.52 19.01 -15.19
C GLY A 218 6.79 18.58 -13.92
N ARG A 219 7.19 19.12 -12.75
CA ARG A 219 6.55 18.83 -11.46
C ARG A 219 5.09 19.30 -11.42
N ILE A 220 4.80 20.45 -12.01
CA ILE A 220 3.44 20.99 -12.10
C ILE A 220 2.55 20.15 -13.03
N PHE A 221 3.11 19.64 -14.14
CA PHE A 221 2.37 18.84 -15.13
C PHE A 221 2.18 17.38 -14.72
N PHE A 222 3.12 16.83 -13.94
CA PHE A 222 3.15 15.42 -13.58
C PHE A 222 1.82 14.83 -13.06
N PRO A 223 1.00 15.53 -12.25
CA PRO A 223 -0.31 15.00 -11.84
C PRO A 223 -1.24 14.55 -12.97
N PHE A 224 -1.10 15.13 -14.16
CA PHE A 224 -1.88 14.70 -15.32
C PHE A 224 -1.41 13.37 -15.88
N ILE A 225 -0.12 13.02 -15.75
CA ILE A 225 0.41 11.72 -16.17
C ILE A 225 -0.12 10.63 -15.25
N ASP A 226 -0.07 10.81 -13.93
CA ASP A 226 -0.61 9.85 -12.97
C ASP A 226 -2.14 9.71 -13.07
N ALA A 227 -2.85 10.83 -13.29
CA ALA A 227 -4.28 10.77 -13.55
C ALA A 227 -4.58 10.01 -14.86
N ALA A 228 -3.76 10.21 -15.90
CA ALA A 228 -3.88 9.46 -17.14
C ALA A 228 -3.64 7.97 -16.92
N ASP A 229 -2.64 7.56 -16.14
CA ASP A 229 -2.42 6.15 -15.80
C ASP A 229 -3.63 5.52 -15.12
N ILE A 230 -4.20 6.18 -14.10
CA ILE A 230 -5.36 5.67 -13.37
C ILE A 230 -6.59 5.52 -14.27
N MET A 231 -6.75 6.43 -15.23
CA MET A 231 -7.94 6.48 -16.09
C MET A 231 -7.77 5.70 -17.39
N TYR A 232 -6.55 5.44 -17.84
CA TYR A 232 -6.22 4.78 -19.10
C TYR A 232 -6.87 3.39 -19.27
N PRO A 233 -6.99 2.53 -18.24
CA PRO A 233 -7.70 1.26 -18.37
C PRO A 233 -9.17 1.37 -18.79
N GLN A 234 -9.75 2.58 -18.73
CA GLN A 234 -11.12 2.90 -19.13
C GLN A 234 -11.21 3.48 -20.55
N SER A 235 -10.08 3.65 -21.24
CA SER A 235 -10.05 4.21 -22.59
C SER A 235 -10.73 3.29 -23.60
N GLU A 236 -11.13 3.84 -24.75
CA GLU A 236 -11.78 3.06 -25.82
C GLU A 236 -10.86 1.93 -26.31
N GLU A 237 -9.55 2.19 -26.41
CA GLU A 237 -8.53 1.21 -26.79
C GLU A 237 -8.44 0.05 -25.79
N MET A 238 -8.82 0.30 -24.53
CA MET A 238 -8.81 -0.69 -23.45
C MET A 238 -10.17 -1.36 -23.23
N GLY A 239 -11.11 -1.17 -24.17
CA GLY A 239 -12.45 -1.75 -24.13
C GLY A 239 -13.49 -0.89 -23.41
N GLY A 240 -13.18 0.39 -23.20
CA GLY A 240 -14.11 1.39 -22.67
C GLY A 240 -14.27 1.42 -21.15
N PRO A 241 -15.24 2.19 -20.64
CA PRO A 241 -15.41 2.45 -19.21
C PRO A 241 -15.60 1.17 -18.40
N LYS A 242 -14.76 0.99 -17.37
CA LYS A 242 -14.82 -0.13 -16.42
C LYS A 242 -14.34 0.29 -15.03
N PRO A 243 -14.77 -0.39 -13.95
CA PRO A 243 -14.28 -0.06 -12.62
C PRO A 243 -12.76 -0.27 -12.51
N VAL A 244 -12.08 0.74 -11.99
CA VAL A 244 -10.65 0.69 -11.63
C VAL A 244 -10.54 0.74 -10.12
N LEU A 245 -9.75 -0.16 -9.53
CA LEU A 245 -9.38 -0.14 -8.11
C LEU A 245 -7.91 0.28 -7.97
N VAL A 246 -7.66 1.30 -7.15
CA VAL A 246 -6.32 1.85 -6.90
C VAL A 246 -5.95 1.71 -5.42
N PRO A 247 -5.13 0.71 -5.02
CA PRO A 247 -4.62 0.60 -3.66
C PRO A 247 -3.44 1.55 -3.43
N VAL A 248 -3.58 2.49 -2.50
CA VAL A 248 -2.55 3.52 -2.26
C VAL A 248 -2.44 3.92 -0.79
N GLY A 249 -1.37 4.65 -0.46
CA GLY A 249 -1.33 5.46 0.76
C GLY A 249 -2.23 6.70 0.65
N ILE A 250 -2.63 7.26 1.78
CA ILE A 250 -3.49 8.46 1.80
C ILE A 250 -2.82 9.69 1.17
N ASP A 251 -1.50 9.71 1.10
CA ASP A 251 -0.72 10.75 0.43
C ASP A 251 -0.95 10.82 -1.09
N GLN A 252 -1.50 9.76 -1.69
CA GLN A 252 -1.84 9.70 -3.12
C GLN A 252 -3.28 10.14 -3.42
N ASP A 253 -4.10 10.42 -2.39
CA ASP A 253 -5.50 10.85 -2.59
C ASP A 253 -5.68 12.08 -3.49
N PRO A 254 -4.79 13.10 -3.50
CA PRO A 254 -4.92 14.21 -4.43
C PRO A 254 -4.99 13.79 -5.91
N TYR A 255 -4.25 12.75 -6.31
CA TYR A 255 -4.31 12.21 -7.67
C TYR A 255 -5.64 11.50 -7.95
N ILE A 256 -6.17 10.76 -6.97
CA ILE A 256 -7.51 10.14 -7.06
C ILE A 256 -8.58 11.21 -7.20
N ARG A 257 -8.51 12.29 -6.43
CA ARG A 257 -9.44 13.42 -6.53
C ARG A 257 -9.38 14.10 -7.89
N LEU A 258 -8.18 14.27 -8.45
CA LEU A 258 -8.01 14.83 -9.80
C LEU A 258 -8.71 13.93 -10.83
N CYS A 259 -8.58 12.61 -10.71
CA CYS A 259 -9.32 11.66 -11.54
C CYS A 259 -10.84 11.79 -11.38
N HIS A 260 -11.34 12.03 -10.16
CA HIS A 260 -12.78 12.22 -9.90
C HIS A 260 -13.34 13.49 -10.55
N ASP A 261 -12.55 14.56 -10.61
CA ASP A 261 -12.89 15.82 -11.29
C ASP A 261 -12.87 15.68 -12.82
N LEU A 262 -11.99 14.81 -13.34
CA LEU A 262 -11.81 14.56 -14.77
C LEU A 262 -12.82 13.55 -15.34
N ALA A 263 -13.13 12.48 -14.60
CA ALA A 263 -14.00 11.39 -15.02
C ALA A 263 -15.29 11.84 -15.76
N PRO A 264 -16.14 12.75 -15.21
CA PRO A 264 -17.36 13.18 -15.89
C PRO A 264 -17.10 13.99 -17.16
N LYS A 265 -15.94 14.63 -17.31
CA LYS A 265 -15.58 15.43 -18.50
C LYS A 265 -15.16 14.56 -19.70
N PHE A 266 -14.88 13.28 -19.44
CA PHE A 266 -14.39 12.31 -20.43
C PHE A 266 -15.27 11.06 -20.53
N SER A 267 -16.48 11.09 -19.95
CA SER A 267 -17.41 9.94 -19.95
C SER A 267 -16.79 8.65 -19.35
N MET A 268 -15.88 8.81 -18.38
CA MET A 268 -15.23 7.72 -17.68
C MET A 268 -15.84 7.54 -16.28
N LEU A 269 -15.67 6.37 -15.69
CA LEU A 269 -16.07 6.11 -14.31
C LEU A 269 -15.04 6.73 -13.35
N LYS A 270 -15.53 7.24 -12.22
CA LYS A 270 -14.66 7.64 -11.12
C LYS A 270 -13.92 6.40 -10.60
N PRO A 271 -12.58 6.40 -10.55
CA PRO A 271 -11.84 5.26 -10.03
C PRO A 271 -12.17 5.04 -8.57
N SER A 272 -12.19 3.78 -8.17
CA SER A 272 -12.32 3.38 -6.77
C SER A 272 -10.93 3.29 -6.16
N SER A 273 -10.79 3.61 -4.88
CA SER A 273 -9.51 3.53 -4.17
C SER A 273 -9.68 2.89 -2.81
N ILE A 274 -8.63 2.22 -2.34
CA ILE A 274 -8.53 1.72 -0.97
C ILE A 274 -7.24 2.25 -0.35
N TYR A 275 -7.33 2.71 0.90
CA TYR A 275 -6.22 3.38 1.58
C TYR A 275 -5.62 2.48 2.65
N VAL A 276 -4.33 2.21 2.51
CA VAL A 276 -3.58 1.36 3.43
C VAL A 276 -2.95 2.21 4.53
N LYS A 277 -2.99 1.71 5.77
CA LYS A 277 -2.20 2.28 6.87
C LYS A 277 -0.73 2.25 6.50
N MET A 278 0.00 3.30 6.86
CA MET A 278 1.43 3.39 6.56
C MET A 278 2.21 2.62 7.62
N MET A 279 3.09 1.72 7.18
CA MET A 279 4.06 1.10 8.06
C MET A 279 5.19 2.10 8.38
N ALA A 280 5.58 2.17 9.65
CA ALA A 280 6.68 3.01 10.10
C ALA A 280 8.04 2.53 9.54
N GLY A 281 8.98 3.47 9.42
CA GLY A 281 10.40 3.15 9.22
C GLY A 281 11.02 2.47 10.45
N LEU A 282 12.25 1.96 10.30
CA LEU A 282 12.94 1.22 11.37
C LEU A 282 13.18 2.04 12.64
N GLN A 283 13.20 3.36 12.54
CA GLN A 283 13.36 4.29 13.65
C GLN A 283 12.11 4.44 14.52
N GLY A 284 10.96 3.90 14.09
CA GLY A 284 9.73 3.94 14.86
C GLY A 284 8.68 4.91 14.33
N PRO A 285 7.62 5.16 15.12
CA PRO A 285 6.49 5.98 14.72
C PRO A 285 6.89 7.34 14.14
N GLY A 286 6.22 7.74 13.06
CA GLY A 286 6.50 9.01 12.36
C GLY A 286 7.58 9.00 11.33
N THR A 287 8.34 7.93 11.25
CA THR A 287 9.30 7.72 10.17
C THR A 287 8.68 6.89 9.06
N LYS A 288 9.20 7.03 7.84
CA LYS A 288 8.84 6.21 6.67
C LYS A 288 10.06 5.48 6.18
N MET A 289 9.87 4.26 5.67
CA MET A 289 10.89 3.59 4.87
C MET A 289 11.17 4.42 3.61
N SER A 290 12.44 4.53 3.24
CA SER A 290 12.86 5.21 2.01
C SER A 290 13.98 4.46 1.32
N SER A 291 13.86 4.31 0.00
CA SER A 291 14.93 3.77 -0.85
C SER A 291 16.20 4.61 -0.82
N SER A 292 16.10 5.91 -0.55
CA SER A 292 17.26 6.82 -0.45
C SER A 292 17.90 6.87 0.95
N LYS A 293 17.27 6.27 1.96
CA LYS A 293 17.75 6.26 3.34
C LYS A 293 17.81 4.81 3.87
N PRO A 294 18.88 4.06 3.56
CA PRO A 294 18.97 2.63 3.85
C PRO A 294 18.78 2.25 5.33
N GLU A 295 19.10 3.15 6.24
CA GLU A 295 18.90 3.00 7.68
C GLU A 295 17.42 2.96 8.08
N THR A 296 16.52 3.47 7.23
CA THR A 296 15.07 3.54 7.50
C THR A 296 14.30 2.30 7.06
N ALA A 297 14.92 1.40 6.29
CA ALA A 297 14.22 0.35 5.56
C ALA A 297 14.97 -0.99 5.55
N ILE A 298 14.18 -2.08 5.49
CA ILE A 298 14.68 -3.40 5.09
C ILE A 298 14.32 -3.60 3.61
N PHE A 299 15.33 -3.92 2.80
CA PHE A 299 15.15 -4.17 1.38
C PHE A 299 14.95 -5.65 1.10
N LEU A 300 14.20 -6.00 0.05
CA LEU A 300 14.03 -7.39 -0.38
C LEU A 300 15.35 -7.98 -0.93
N SER A 301 16.30 -7.12 -1.31
CA SER A 301 17.66 -7.49 -1.71
C SER A 301 18.66 -7.62 -0.55
N ASP A 302 18.31 -7.23 0.68
CA ASP A 302 19.20 -7.38 1.84
C ASP A 302 19.60 -8.85 2.07
N SER A 303 20.80 -9.07 2.61
CA SER A 303 21.18 -10.41 3.08
C SER A 303 20.34 -10.81 4.29
N PRO A 304 20.11 -12.11 4.52
CA PRO A 304 19.47 -12.57 5.75
C PRO A 304 20.09 -11.97 7.01
N ASP A 305 21.42 -11.86 7.06
CA ASP A 305 22.15 -11.30 8.19
C ASP A 305 21.94 -9.77 8.32
N GLU A 306 21.96 -9.04 7.20
CA GLU A 306 21.70 -7.60 7.21
C GLU A 306 20.27 -7.29 7.64
N ALA A 307 19.29 -8.02 7.09
CA ALA A 307 17.88 -7.86 7.45
C ALA A 307 17.62 -8.23 8.92
N ARG A 308 18.24 -9.32 9.41
CA ARG A 308 18.21 -9.69 10.82
C ARG A 308 18.76 -8.56 11.69
N ARG A 309 19.96 -8.05 11.36
CA ARG A 309 20.58 -6.95 12.12
C ARG A 309 19.68 -5.71 12.17
N LYS A 310 19.19 -5.25 11.00
CA LYS A 310 18.28 -4.11 10.90
C LYS A 310 17.01 -4.29 11.73
N LEU A 311 16.39 -5.48 11.71
CA LEU A 311 15.22 -5.76 12.53
C LEU A 311 15.56 -5.79 14.03
N MET A 312 16.72 -6.35 14.40
CA MET A 312 17.18 -6.39 15.79
C MET A 312 17.50 -4.99 16.34
N GLU A 313 17.88 -4.04 15.49
CA GLU A 313 18.14 -2.64 15.84
C GLU A 313 16.88 -1.75 15.77
N ALA A 314 15.79 -2.24 15.17
CA ALA A 314 14.57 -1.47 14.97
C ALA A 314 13.89 -1.05 16.29
N PHE A 315 13.21 0.10 16.23
CA PHE A 315 12.43 0.64 17.33
C PHE A 315 11.37 -0.36 17.83
N THR A 316 11.29 -0.50 19.15
CA THR A 316 10.33 -1.38 19.82
C THR A 316 9.43 -0.57 20.73
N GLY A 317 8.16 -0.95 20.85
CA GLY A 317 7.26 -0.45 21.90
C GLY A 317 7.49 -1.13 23.25
N GLY A 318 8.71 -1.57 23.55
CA GLY A 318 9.05 -2.14 24.85
C GLY A 318 9.22 -1.08 25.92
N ARG A 319 9.21 -1.50 27.19
CA ARG A 319 9.52 -0.63 28.33
C ARG A 319 11.02 -0.39 28.48
N ALA A 320 11.38 0.61 29.29
CA ALA A 320 12.77 1.01 29.47
C ALA A 320 13.59 -0.07 30.19
N THR A 321 12.96 -0.82 31.10
CA THR A 321 13.60 -1.93 31.82
C THR A 321 12.89 -3.27 31.61
N ALA A 322 13.63 -4.37 31.75
CA ALA A 322 13.08 -5.73 31.71
C ALA A 322 12.07 -5.99 32.84
N ARG A 323 12.16 -5.24 33.96
CA ARG A 323 11.20 -5.32 35.06
C ARG A 323 9.88 -4.70 34.65
N GLU A 324 9.90 -3.45 34.19
CA GLU A 324 8.71 -2.75 33.70
C GLU A 324 8.03 -3.52 32.56
N GLN A 325 8.82 -4.12 31.65
CA GLN A 325 8.26 -4.95 30.57
C GLN A 325 7.47 -6.14 31.12
N ARG A 326 7.93 -6.78 32.19
CA ARG A 326 7.24 -7.92 32.82
C ARG A 326 6.03 -7.51 33.64
N GLU A 327 6.07 -6.32 34.23
CA GLU A 327 5.00 -5.80 35.09
C GLU A 327 3.87 -5.16 34.27
N GLU A 328 4.21 -4.41 33.22
CA GLU A 328 3.27 -3.59 32.45
C GLU A 328 3.02 -4.06 31.01
N GLY A 329 3.80 -5.04 30.52
CA GLY A 329 3.78 -5.46 29.12
C GLY A 329 4.35 -4.41 28.15
N GLY A 330 4.53 -4.83 26.90
CA GLY A 330 4.91 -3.96 25.79
C GLY A 330 3.72 -3.37 25.06
N GLN A 331 4.02 -2.48 24.12
CA GLN A 331 3.09 -1.74 23.26
C GLN A 331 3.31 -2.18 21.79
N PRO A 332 2.68 -3.28 21.33
CA PRO A 332 2.84 -3.77 19.95
C PRO A 332 2.42 -2.75 18.89
N ASP A 333 1.57 -1.80 19.25
CA ASP A 333 0.97 -0.79 18.39
C ASP A 333 1.95 0.22 17.79
N ILE A 334 3.04 0.48 18.51
CA ILE A 334 4.15 1.33 18.07
C ILE A 334 5.41 0.53 17.73
N CYS A 335 5.37 -0.80 17.83
CA CYS A 335 6.54 -1.66 17.70
C CYS A 335 6.80 -2.06 16.25
N VAL A 336 7.92 -1.61 15.67
CA VAL A 336 8.25 -1.87 14.25
C VAL A 336 8.40 -3.36 13.94
N PRO A 337 9.12 -4.18 14.75
CA PRO A 337 9.15 -5.62 14.53
C PRO A 337 7.76 -6.26 14.50
N TYR A 338 6.85 -5.86 15.40
CA TYR A 338 5.48 -6.38 15.39
C TYR A 338 4.71 -5.96 14.12
N MET A 339 4.93 -4.73 13.63
CA MET A 339 4.36 -4.30 12.34
C MET A 339 4.81 -5.20 11.18
N PHE A 340 6.04 -5.73 11.18
CA PHE A 340 6.45 -6.70 10.14
C PHE A 340 5.54 -7.94 10.13
N LEU A 341 5.21 -8.50 11.30
CA LEU A 341 4.22 -9.60 11.40
C LEU A 341 2.85 -9.16 10.89
N LEU A 342 2.38 -8.01 11.39
CA LEU A 342 1.04 -7.50 11.13
C LEU A 342 0.80 -7.18 9.65
N PHE A 343 1.80 -6.69 8.93
CA PHE A 343 1.66 -6.27 7.53
C PHE A 343 2.04 -7.37 6.53
N HIS A 344 3.05 -8.20 6.83
CA HIS A 344 3.71 -9.01 5.80
C HIS A 344 3.62 -10.53 5.97
N PHE A 345 3.32 -11.03 7.16
CA PHE A 345 3.39 -12.46 7.45
C PHE A 345 2.01 -13.05 7.82
N GLU A 346 1.87 -14.38 7.73
CA GLU A 346 0.66 -15.09 8.14
C GLU A 346 0.42 -15.04 9.66
N ASP A 347 -0.76 -15.47 10.11
CA ASP A 347 -1.22 -15.30 11.50
C ASP A 347 -0.64 -16.29 12.51
N ASP A 348 0.16 -17.26 12.06
CA ASP A 348 0.65 -18.40 12.87
C ASP A 348 1.31 -17.99 14.20
N ILE A 349 2.02 -16.87 14.21
CA ILE A 349 2.64 -16.31 15.42
C ILE A 349 2.08 -14.93 15.80
N LEU A 350 1.25 -14.30 14.97
CA LEU A 350 0.83 -12.90 15.16
C LEU A 350 0.10 -12.69 16.49
N LYS A 351 -0.92 -13.52 16.77
CA LYS A 351 -1.74 -13.42 17.99
C LYS A 351 -0.91 -13.75 19.23
N ARG A 352 -0.16 -14.85 19.18
CA ARG A 352 0.70 -15.27 20.30
C ARG A 352 1.76 -14.21 20.61
N THR A 353 2.41 -13.62 19.60
CA THR A 353 3.39 -12.56 19.81
C THR A 353 2.77 -11.32 20.44
N PHE A 354 1.53 -10.97 20.08
CA PHE A 354 0.78 -9.89 20.73
C PHE A 354 0.53 -10.19 22.21
N GLU A 355 -0.02 -11.37 22.51
CA GLU A 355 -0.33 -11.81 23.89
C GLU A 355 0.93 -11.91 24.74
N ASP A 356 2.01 -12.51 24.21
CA ASP A 356 3.29 -12.61 24.90
C ASP A 356 3.89 -11.23 25.20
N CYS A 357 3.80 -10.29 24.25
CA CYS A 357 4.32 -8.93 24.40
C CYS A 357 3.52 -8.14 25.44
N THR A 358 2.20 -8.11 25.31
CA THR A 358 1.29 -7.33 26.16
C THR A 358 1.16 -7.87 27.58
N SER A 359 1.36 -9.17 27.79
CA SER A 359 1.43 -9.77 29.13
C SER A 359 2.80 -9.59 29.81
N GLY A 360 3.81 -9.13 29.07
CA GLY A 360 5.18 -9.05 29.57
C GLY A 360 5.91 -10.39 29.70
N SER A 361 5.33 -11.48 29.18
CA SER A 361 5.92 -12.82 29.25
C SER A 361 7.20 -12.95 28.41
N VAL A 362 7.35 -12.09 27.39
CA VAL A 362 8.54 -12.03 26.52
C VAL A 362 9.21 -10.65 26.59
N LEU A 363 10.55 -10.66 26.54
CA LEU A 363 11.33 -9.43 26.38
C LEU A 363 11.48 -9.07 24.89
N CYS A 364 11.66 -7.78 24.59
CA CYS A 364 11.79 -7.30 23.21
C CYS A 364 12.90 -7.99 22.41
N GLY A 365 14.03 -8.34 23.03
CA GLY A 365 15.12 -9.05 22.35
C GLY A 365 14.69 -10.42 21.83
N GLU A 366 14.04 -11.21 22.68
CA GLU A 366 13.53 -12.54 22.32
C GLU A 366 12.40 -12.45 21.29
N CYS A 367 11.48 -11.49 21.47
CA CYS A 367 10.42 -11.22 20.51
C CYS A 367 10.98 -10.87 19.12
N LYS A 368 11.97 -9.96 19.06
CA LYS A 368 12.66 -9.61 17.81
C LYS A 368 13.34 -10.80 17.17
N GLN A 369 13.95 -11.69 17.95
CA GLN A 369 14.62 -12.89 17.41
C GLN A 369 13.62 -13.83 16.70
N ARG A 370 12.46 -14.09 17.32
CA ARG A 370 11.39 -14.89 16.70
C ARG A 370 10.92 -14.27 15.37
N ILE A 371 10.74 -12.95 15.33
CA ILE A 371 10.31 -12.23 14.12
C ILE A 371 11.42 -12.21 13.06
N ALA A 372 12.68 -12.04 13.48
CA ALA A 372 13.84 -12.05 12.59
C ALA A 372 13.98 -13.39 11.86
N GLU A 373 13.70 -14.51 12.53
CA GLU A 373 13.69 -15.83 11.89
C GLU A 373 12.62 -15.96 10.81
N ARG A 374 11.45 -15.31 10.99
CA ARG A 374 10.39 -15.27 9.98
C ARG A 374 10.82 -14.44 8.77
N LEU A 375 11.41 -13.28 9.04
CA LEU A 375 11.95 -12.38 8.03
C LEU A 375 13.05 -13.05 7.21
N VAL A 376 14.00 -13.71 7.87
CA VAL A 376 15.11 -14.43 7.23
C VAL A 376 14.58 -15.54 6.32
N ARG A 377 13.69 -16.40 6.82
CA ARG A 377 13.07 -17.47 6.01
C ARG A 377 12.36 -16.93 4.79
N PHE A 378 11.63 -15.82 4.93
CA PHE A 378 11.01 -15.16 3.78
C PHE A 378 12.04 -14.67 2.76
N LEU A 379 13.11 -14.00 3.19
CA LEU A 379 14.12 -13.46 2.28
C LEU A 379 14.92 -14.56 1.56
N GLU A 380 15.19 -15.68 2.22
CA GLU A 380 15.83 -16.85 1.61
C GLU A 380 14.97 -17.42 0.48
N GLU A 381 13.68 -17.63 0.74
CA GLU A 381 12.73 -18.11 -0.27
C GLU A 381 12.52 -17.08 -1.38
N HIS A 382 12.44 -15.79 -1.04
CA HIS A 382 12.30 -14.71 -2.01
C HIS A 382 13.51 -14.63 -2.94
N ARG A 383 14.73 -14.81 -2.42
CA ARG A 383 15.96 -14.89 -3.22
C ARG A 383 15.94 -16.05 -4.21
N ARG A 384 15.37 -17.20 -3.82
CA ARG A 384 15.18 -18.35 -4.72
C ARG A 384 14.23 -17.98 -5.86
N LYS A 385 13.08 -17.38 -5.53
CA LYS A 385 12.08 -16.91 -6.53
C LYS A 385 12.60 -15.79 -7.42
N LEU A 386 13.48 -14.92 -6.93
CA LEU A 386 14.15 -13.90 -7.74
C LEU A 386 15.04 -14.52 -8.82
N LYS A 387 15.70 -15.64 -8.55
CA LYS A 387 16.48 -16.36 -9.58
C LYS A 387 15.56 -16.92 -10.67
N GLU A 388 14.47 -17.58 -10.29
CA GLU A 388 13.45 -18.07 -11.22
C GLU A 388 12.82 -16.94 -12.05
N ALA A 389 12.55 -15.79 -11.41
CA ALA A 389 12.03 -14.61 -12.09
C ALA A 389 13.01 -14.07 -13.13
N ARG A 390 14.32 -14.04 -12.83
CA ARG A 390 15.36 -13.60 -13.78
C ARG A 390 15.44 -14.49 -15.01
N GLU A 391 15.29 -15.81 -14.84
CA GLU A 391 15.26 -16.76 -15.96
C GLU A 391 14.03 -16.56 -16.87
N ARG A 392 12.90 -16.14 -16.29
CA ARG A 392 11.66 -15.88 -17.02
C ARG A 392 11.54 -14.47 -17.60
N LEU A 393 12.38 -13.54 -17.15
CA LEU A 393 12.33 -12.13 -17.52
C LEU A 393 12.38 -11.89 -19.04
N PRO A 394 13.21 -12.59 -19.84
CA PRO A 394 13.23 -12.40 -21.30
C PRO A 394 11.87 -12.59 -21.96
N ARG A 395 11.07 -13.55 -21.48
CA ARG A 395 9.71 -13.81 -21.99
C ARG A 395 8.77 -12.62 -21.78
N VAL A 396 8.96 -11.84 -20.72
CA VAL A 396 8.17 -10.62 -20.47
C VAL A 396 8.43 -9.60 -21.58
N PHE A 397 9.70 -9.42 -21.96
CA PHE A 397 10.09 -8.48 -23.01
C PHE A 397 9.63 -8.93 -24.40
N GLU A 398 9.81 -10.19 -24.77
CA GLU A 398 9.31 -10.75 -26.04
C GLU A 398 7.79 -10.53 -26.21
N VAL A 399 7.07 -10.62 -25.10
CA VAL A 399 5.62 -10.41 -25.02
C VAL A 399 5.25 -8.94 -25.21
N GLN A 400 6.03 -8.03 -24.62
CA GLN A 400 5.83 -6.58 -24.68
C GLN A 400 6.23 -5.99 -26.04
N GLU A 401 7.33 -6.44 -26.66
CA GLU A 401 7.76 -5.98 -27.99
C GLU A 401 6.70 -6.24 -29.07
N LYS A 402 6.03 -7.39 -29.00
CA LYS A 402 4.92 -7.76 -29.90
C LYS A 402 3.68 -6.87 -29.78
N LEU A 403 3.62 -5.97 -28.79
CA LEU A 403 2.52 -5.00 -28.59
C LEU A 403 2.82 -3.61 -29.16
N GLY A 404 3.91 -3.45 -29.93
CA GLY A 404 4.35 -2.12 -30.37
C GLY A 404 5.00 -1.31 -29.25
N PHE A 405 5.16 -1.91 -28.07
CA PHE A 405 6.02 -1.40 -27.02
C PHE A 405 7.46 -1.68 -27.46
N LYS A 406 8.07 -0.75 -28.19
CA LYS A 406 9.53 -0.63 -28.22
C LYS A 406 9.86 0.10 -26.94
N PRO A 407 10.41 -0.56 -25.91
CA PRO A 407 10.99 0.23 -24.84
C PRO A 407 12.10 1.01 -25.56
N SER A 408 12.06 2.34 -25.57
CA SER A 408 13.17 3.11 -26.17
C SER A 408 14.49 2.95 -25.38
N TRP A 409 14.55 1.98 -24.47
CA TRP A 409 15.58 1.70 -23.49
C TRP A 409 15.68 0.23 -23.04
N LEU A 410 15.14 -0.76 -23.78
CA LEU A 410 15.41 -2.19 -23.53
C LEU A 410 15.91 -2.86 -24.80
#